data_AF-A0A0C2G2U0-F1
#
_entry.id   AF-A0A0C2G2U0-F1
#
_cell.length_a   1.000
_cell.length_b   1.000
_cell.length_c   1.000
_cell.angle_alpha   90.00
_cell.angle_beta   90.00
_cell.angle_gamma   90.00
#
_symmetry.space_group_name_H-M   'P 1'
#
loop_
_entity.id
_entity.type
_entity.pdbx_description
1 polymer ?
#
loop_
_entity_poly.entity_id
_entity_poly.type
_entity_poly.pdbx_seq_one_letter_code
_entity_poly.pdbx_strand_id
1 'polypeptide(L)'
;MRGSLVEAKEACDEALQLASETGNRALHARCMCSLADIYRELGESEAKETITKSWARYEEAYRVLRASQDRMGEVLVLASMAKSASESRSHYTGQCECQAIQLNKKCLDIARSLGCKHVMLKCHSRLADLYSQLNDEDSEEVARRAASQLTQEMELFCNFCGQRYGIKDESLQALRCSHVFHER
;
A
#
# COMPACT_ATOMS: atom_id res chain seq x y z
N MET A 1 -11.44 8.36 -12.96
CA MET A 1 -10.20 8.22 -12.18
C MET A 1 -8.92 8.48 -12.98
N ARG A 2 -8.77 8.09 -14.26
CA ARG A 2 -7.50 8.30 -15.01
C ARG A 2 -7.07 9.77 -15.17
N GLY A 3 -8.01 10.69 -15.38
CA GLY A 3 -7.70 12.14 -15.40
C GLY A 3 -7.07 12.66 -14.10
N SER A 4 -7.34 12.01 -12.96
CA SER A 4 -6.79 12.40 -11.66
C SER A 4 -5.35 11.95 -11.44
N LEU A 5 -4.85 10.92 -12.15
CA LEU A 5 -3.49 10.43 -11.95
C LEU A 5 -2.44 11.32 -12.63
N VAL A 6 -2.78 11.96 -13.75
CA VAL A 6 -1.91 12.94 -14.42
C VAL A 6 -1.76 14.19 -13.55
N GLU A 7 -2.88 14.71 -13.03
CA GLU A 7 -2.88 15.84 -12.08
C GLU A 7 -2.12 15.48 -10.78
N ALA A 8 -2.33 14.26 -10.26
CA ALA A 8 -1.59 13.78 -9.07
C ALA A 8 -0.08 13.70 -9.33
N LYS A 9 0.33 13.32 -10.54
CA LYS A 9 1.74 13.30 -10.94
C LYS A 9 2.32 14.72 -10.94
N GLU A 10 1.63 15.68 -11.55
CA GLU A 10 2.07 17.08 -11.59
C GLU A 10 2.21 17.65 -10.18
N ALA A 11 1.22 17.41 -9.31
CA ALA A 11 1.27 17.81 -7.91
C ALA A 11 2.45 17.16 -7.15
N CYS A 12 2.75 15.88 -7.43
CA CYS A 12 3.91 15.21 -6.86
C CYS A 12 5.24 15.80 -7.37
N ASP A 13 5.34 16.13 -8.66
CA ASP A 13 6.52 16.74 -9.27
C ASP A 13 6.78 18.14 -8.65
N GLU A 14 5.74 18.95 -8.45
CA GLU A 14 5.83 20.24 -7.74
C GLU A 14 6.26 20.05 -6.28
N ALA A 15 5.67 19.09 -5.56
CA ALA A 15 6.02 18.81 -4.17
C ALA A 15 7.47 18.32 -4.02
N LEU A 16 7.99 17.54 -4.97
CA LEU A 16 9.40 17.14 -5.01
C LEU A 16 10.34 18.34 -5.17
N GLN A 17 9.99 19.28 -6.05
CA GLN A 17 10.76 20.49 -6.28
C GLN A 17 10.83 21.35 -5.01
N LEU A 18 9.68 21.60 -4.38
CA LEU A 18 9.61 22.34 -3.11
C LEU A 18 10.33 21.62 -1.97
N ALA A 19 10.22 20.29 -1.88
CA ALA A 19 10.94 19.51 -0.88
C ALA A 19 12.46 19.60 -1.08
N SER A 20 12.93 19.68 -2.32
CA SER A 20 14.33 19.85 -2.67
C SER A 20 14.84 21.24 -2.29
N GLU A 21 14.08 22.30 -2.62
CA GLU A 21 14.40 23.69 -2.30
C GLU A 21 14.45 23.96 -0.80
N THR A 22 13.55 23.32 -0.03
CA THR A 22 13.49 23.44 1.42
C THR A 22 14.42 22.46 2.16
N GLY A 23 15.09 21.56 1.43
CA GLY A 23 15.94 20.51 2.01
C GLY A 23 15.17 19.45 2.82
N ASN A 24 13.84 19.35 2.66
CA ASN A 24 12.99 18.39 3.36
C ASN A 24 13.09 16.99 2.74
N ARG A 25 14.10 16.23 3.18
CA ARG A 25 14.39 14.89 2.65
C ARG A 25 13.28 13.87 2.89
N ALA A 26 12.54 13.98 4.01
CA ALA A 26 11.45 13.07 4.32
C ALA A 26 10.24 13.29 3.39
N LEU A 27 9.86 14.56 3.16
CA LEU A 27 8.82 14.90 2.19
C LEU A 27 9.23 14.48 0.78
N HIS A 28 10.47 14.75 0.40
CA HIS A 28 11.02 14.35 -0.90
C HIS A 28 10.86 12.83 -1.11
N ALA A 29 11.22 12.02 -0.12
CA ALA A 29 11.06 10.56 -0.19
C ALA A 29 9.60 10.10 -0.26
N ARG A 30 8.69 10.71 0.49
CA ARG A 30 7.25 10.38 0.42
C ARG A 30 6.65 10.71 -0.95
N CYS A 31 7.08 11.81 -1.58
CA CYS A 31 6.64 12.16 -2.93
C CYS A 31 7.22 11.19 -3.97
N MET A 32 8.48 10.74 -3.82
CA MET A 32 9.05 9.70 -4.69
C MET A 32 8.27 8.38 -4.63
N CYS A 33 7.84 7.98 -3.43
CA CYS A 33 6.96 6.83 -3.25
C CYS A 33 5.62 7.02 -3.97
N SER A 34 5.01 8.19 -3.81
CA SER A 34 3.71 8.51 -4.43
C SER A 34 3.81 8.50 -5.96
N LEU A 35 4.90 9.03 -6.54
CA LEU A 35 5.14 8.91 -7.98
C LEU A 35 5.28 7.46 -8.44
N ALA A 36 6.00 6.63 -7.69
CA ALA A 36 6.13 5.22 -8.02
C ALA A 36 4.78 4.47 -7.93
N ASP A 37 3.92 4.86 -7.00
CA ASP A 37 2.54 4.37 -6.93
C ASP A 37 1.75 4.81 -8.17
N ILE A 38 1.79 6.10 -8.53
CA ILE A 38 1.10 6.64 -9.72
C ILE A 38 1.55 5.94 -11.00
N TYR A 39 2.86 5.76 -11.20
CA TYR A 39 3.38 5.06 -12.37
C TYR A 39 2.97 3.58 -12.41
N ARG A 40 2.93 2.90 -11.27
CA ARG A 40 2.39 1.54 -11.18
C ARG A 40 0.92 1.49 -11.63
N GLU A 41 0.09 2.41 -11.15
CA GLU A 41 -1.34 2.44 -11.50
C GLU A 41 -1.60 2.85 -12.96
N LEU A 42 -0.77 3.72 -13.55
CA LEU A 42 -0.84 4.08 -14.98
C LEU A 42 -0.36 2.93 -15.89
N GLY A 43 0.58 2.11 -15.42
CA GLY A 43 1.22 1.04 -16.21
C GLY A 43 2.22 1.58 -17.25
N GLU A 44 3.08 0.71 -17.78
CA GLU A 44 4.27 1.13 -18.55
C GLU A 44 3.95 1.94 -19.81
N SER A 45 2.83 1.64 -20.47
CA SER A 45 2.43 2.32 -21.72
C SER A 45 2.04 3.78 -21.49
N GLU A 46 1.23 4.05 -20.46
CA GLU A 46 0.72 5.39 -20.16
C GLU A 46 1.74 6.19 -19.34
N ALA A 47 2.42 5.54 -18.40
CA ALA A 47 3.52 6.11 -17.62
C ALA A 47 4.75 6.45 -18.50
N LYS A 48 4.92 5.77 -19.64
CA LYS A 48 6.15 5.76 -20.45
C LYS A 48 7.39 5.45 -19.60
N GLU A 49 7.23 4.59 -18.62
CA GLU A 49 8.24 4.25 -17.63
C GLU A 49 8.18 2.76 -17.28
N THR A 50 9.34 2.13 -17.05
CA THR A 50 9.44 0.72 -16.67
C THR A 50 9.16 0.52 -15.18
N ILE A 51 8.63 -0.65 -14.84
CA ILE A 51 8.41 -1.04 -13.45
C ILE A 51 9.70 -0.99 -12.61
N THR A 52 10.86 -1.25 -13.22
CA THR A 52 12.19 -1.17 -12.58
C THR A 52 12.52 0.24 -12.10
N LYS A 53 12.14 1.28 -12.87
CA LYS A 53 12.42 2.67 -12.50
C LYS A 53 11.49 3.15 -11.37
N SER A 54 10.24 2.68 -11.37
CA SER A 54 9.33 2.87 -10.22
C SER A 54 9.84 2.14 -8.98
N TRP A 55 10.37 0.92 -9.14
CA TRP A 55 10.98 0.16 -8.05
C TRP A 55 12.18 0.88 -7.43
N ALA A 56 13.08 1.42 -8.25
CA ALA A 56 14.23 2.19 -7.78
C ALA A 56 13.81 3.41 -6.91
N ARG A 57 12.70 4.07 -7.26
CA ARG A 57 12.14 5.17 -6.44
C ARG A 57 11.65 4.69 -5.08
N TYR A 58 11.00 3.53 -5.00
CA TYR A 58 10.63 2.96 -3.70
C TYR A 58 11.86 2.66 -2.85
N GLU A 59 12.90 2.05 -3.42
CA GLU A 59 14.12 1.71 -2.67
C GLU A 59 14.85 2.95 -2.16
N GLU A 60 14.93 3.99 -2.98
CA GLU A 60 15.50 5.28 -2.57
C GLU A 60 14.66 5.94 -1.49
N ALA A 61 13.34 6.02 -1.67
CA ALA A 61 12.42 6.56 -0.67
C ALA A 61 12.56 5.83 0.68
N TYR A 62 12.58 4.50 0.65
CA TYR A 62 12.75 3.67 1.84
C TYR A 62 14.08 3.96 2.54
N ARG A 63 15.18 4.05 1.79
CA ARG A 63 16.52 4.36 2.32
C ARG A 63 16.54 5.72 3.01
N VAL A 64 15.97 6.75 2.40
CA VAL A 64 15.94 8.12 2.93
C VAL A 64 15.06 8.20 4.18
N LEU A 65 13.88 7.58 4.18
CA LEU A 65 12.96 7.62 5.33
C LEU A 65 13.53 6.87 6.53
N ARG A 66 14.16 5.71 6.28
CA ARG A 66 14.91 5.00 7.32
C ARG A 66 16.06 5.84 7.90
N ALA A 67 16.86 6.49 7.04
CA ALA A 67 17.95 7.35 7.51
C ALA A 67 17.45 8.58 8.30
N SER A 68 16.23 9.03 7.98
CA SER A 68 15.56 10.14 8.67
C SER A 68 14.75 9.69 9.90
N GLN A 69 14.78 8.40 10.26
CA GLN A 69 13.99 7.79 11.33
C GLN A 69 12.47 8.02 11.22
N ASP A 70 11.96 8.25 10.00
CA ASP A 70 10.53 8.41 9.73
C ASP A 70 9.87 7.03 9.63
N ARG A 71 9.48 6.49 10.79
CA ARG A 71 8.88 5.15 10.91
C ARG A 71 7.56 5.01 10.15
N MET A 72 6.72 6.05 10.13
CA MET A 72 5.47 6.00 9.38
C MET A 72 5.74 6.06 7.87
N GLY A 73 6.71 6.87 7.44
CA GLY A 73 7.20 6.87 6.07
C GLY A 73 7.73 5.50 5.63
N GLU A 74 8.50 4.81 6.48
CA GLU A 74 8.95 3.43 6.22
C GLU A 74 7.76 2.48 5.99
N VAL A 75 6.69 2.58 6.80
CA VAL A 75 5.47 1.76 6.65
C VAL A 75 4.80 2.03 5.31
N LEU A 76 4.63 3.30 4.93
CA LEU A 76 3.99 3.66 3.66
C LEU A 76 4.75 3.07 2.48
N VAL A 77 6.07 3.27 2.42
CA VAL A 77 6.88 2.74 1.33
C VAL A 77 6.87 1.22 1.28
N LEU A 78 7.03 0.54 2.42
CA LEU A 78 7.00 -0.92 2.45
C LEU A 78 5.63 -1.47 2.05
N ALA A 79 4.54 -0.81 2.41
CA ALA A 79 3.20 -1.19 1.99
C ALA A 79 3.03 -1.05 0.46
N SER A 80 3.52 0.04 -0.14
CA SER A 80 3.49 0.26 -1.59
C SER A 80 4.39 -0.72 -2.34
N MET A 81 5.61 -0.98 -1.86
CA MET A 81 6.51 -2.00 -2.41
C MET A 81 5.88 -3.40 -2.36
N ALA A 82 5.27 -3.76 -1.23
CA ALA A 82 4.60 -5.03 -1.06
C ALA A 82 3.41 -5.20 -2.02
N LYS A 83 2.59 -4.14 -2.20
CA LYS A 83 1.51 -4.13 -3.20
C LYS A 83 2.08 -4.31 -4.60
N SER A 84 3.07 -3.50 -4.97
CA SER A 84 3.72 -3.58 -6.29
C SER A 84 4.29 -4.97 -6.58
N ALA A 85 5.05 -5.56 -5.65
CA ALA A 85 5.60 -6.91 -5.83
C ALA A 85 4.52 -7.99 -5.93
N SER A 86 3.36 -7.80 -5.29
CA SER A 86 2.24 -8.75 -5.36
C SER A 86 1.52 -8.70 -6.71
N GLU A 87 1.52 -7.54 -7.37
CA GLU A 87 0.85 -7.29 -8.66
C GLU A 87 1.73 -7.63 -9.87
N SER A 88 3.06 -7.50 -9.76
CA SER A 88 4.03 -7.83 -10.82
C SER A 88 4.13 -9.32 -11.19
N ARG A 89 3.20 -10.14 -10.71
CA ARG A 89 3.15 -11.60 -10.80
C ARG A 89 3.16 -12.13 -12.25
N SER A 90 2.77 -11.31 -13.21
CA SER A 90 2.74 -11.65 -14.64
C SER A 90 4.10 -11.60 -15.35
N HIS A 91 5.13 -10.95 -14.78
CA HIS A 91 6.38 -10.68 -15.51
C HIS A 91 7.59 -11.51 -15.09
N TYR A 92 7.64 -12.04 -13.86
CA TYR A 92 8.79 -12.79 -13.35
C TYR A 92 8.31 -14.00 -12.52
N THR A 93 8.32 -15.18 -13.13
CA THR A 93 7.94 -16.44 -12.49
C THR A 93 8.94 -16.82 -11.39
N GLY A 94 8.47 -16.94 -10.14
CA GLY A 94 9.17 -17.60 -9.03
C GLY A 94 9.95 -16.72 -8.03
N GLN A 95 10.49 -15.56 -8.42
CA GLN A 95 11.26 -14.69 -7.49
C GLN A 95 10.39 -13.64 -6.76
N CYS A 96 9.28 -13.20 -7.36
CA CYS A 96 8.46 -12.11 -6.83
C CYS A 96 7.63 -12.50 -5.59
N GLU A 97 7.22 -13.78 -5.46
CA GLU A 97 6.35 -14.24 -4.36
C GLU A 97 7.05 -14.15 -3.01
N CYS A 98 8.28 -14.65 -2.93
CA CYS A 98 9.12 -14.55 -1.73
C CYS A 98 9.38 -13.09 -1.33
N GLN A 99 9.64 -12.22 -2.31
CA GLN A 99 9.89 -10.80 -2.06
C GLN A 99 8.64 -10.08 -1.53
N ALA A 100 7.47 -10.31 -2.13
CA ALA A 100 6.21 -9.74 -1.68
C ALA A 100 5.87 -10.17 -0.24
N ILE A 101 6.06 -11.44 0.09
CA ILE A 101 5.85 -11.97 1.45
C ILE A 101 6.82 -11.29 2.44
N GLN A 102 8.11 -11.20 2.11
CA GLN A 102 9.11 -10.55 2.96
C GLN A 102 8.79 -9.07 3.22
N LEU A 103 8.38 -8.34 2.18
CA LEU A 103 8.00 -6.94 2.31
C LEU A 103 6.76 -6.76 3.19
N ASN A 104 5.75 -7.62 3.05
CA ASN A 104 4.57 -7.59 3.92
C ASN A 104 4.94 -7.90 5.38
N LYS A 105 5.77 -8.92 5.65
CA LYS A 105 6.22 -9.25 7.01
C LYS A 105 6.99 -8.08 7.65
N LYS A 106 7.92 -7.49 6.92
CA LYS A 106 8.68 -6.32 7.37
C LYS A 106 7.78 -5.11 7.63
N CYS A 107 6.79 -4.87 6.76
CA CYS A 107 5.80 -3.80 6.95
C CYS A 107 4.96 -4.04 8.21
N LEU A 108 4.52 -5.28 8.45
CA LEU A 108 3.77 -5.67 9.64
C LEU A 108 4.54 -5.40 10.94
N ASP A 109 5.83 -5.69 10.98
CA ASP A 109 6.63 -5.49 12.18
C ASP A 109 6.70 -4.01 12.58
N ILE A 110 6.89 -3.12 11.60
CA ILE A 110 6.88 -1.68 11.86
C ILE A 110 5.47 -1.19 12.17
N ALA A 111 4.47 -1.59 11.37
CA ALA A 111 3.07 -1.19 11.57
C ALA A 111 2.54 -1.62 12.95
N ARG A 112 2.93 -2.80 13.44
CA ARG A 112 2.61 -3.27 14.80
C ARG A 112 3.22 -2.37 15.87
N SER A 113 4.48 -1.96 15.70
CA SER A 113 5.15 -1.04 16.64
C SER A 113 4.50 0.36 16.70
N LEU A 114 3.82 0.77 15.63
CA LEU A 114 3.11 2.06 15.52
C LEU A 114 1.61 1.95 15.83
N GLY A 115 1.06 0.75 15.99
CA GLY A 115 -0.39 0.52 16.14
C GLY A 115 -1.20 0.79 14.87
N CYS A 116 -0.59 0.74 13.68
CA CYS A 116 -1.24 1.04 12.40
C CYS A 116 -2.12 -0.12 11.90
N LYS A 117 -3.26 -0.36 12.56
CA LYS A 117 -4.17 -1.49 12.31
C LYS A 117 -4.63 -1.61 10.85
N HIS A 118 -4.90 -0.50 10.17
CA HIS A 118 -5.34 -0.52 8.78
C HIS A 118 -4.25 -1.02 7.82
N VAL A 119 -2.99 -0.64 8.04
CA VAL A 119 -1.87 -1.17 7.24
C VAL A 119 -1.65 -2.64 7.55
N MET A 120 -1.75 -3.03 8.82
CA MET A 120 -1.67 -4.44 9.22
C MET A 120 -2.75 -5.28 8.51
N LEU A 121 -3.99 -4.77 8.44
CA LEU A 121 -5.08 -5.43 7.72
C LEU A 121 -4.72 -5.64 6.25
N LYS A 122 -4.29 -4.58 5.55
CA LYS A 122 -3.88 -4.68 4.14
C LYS A 122 -2.74 -5.67 3.92
N CYS A 123 -1.76 -5.73 4.82
CA CYS A 123 -0.66 -6.68 4.75
C CYS A 123 -1.13 -8.12 4.97
N HIS A 124 -1.98 -8.38 5.97
CA HIS A 124 -2.52 -9.71 6.21
C HIS A 124 -3.43 -10.19 5.08
N SER A 125 -4.24 -9.31 4.48
CA SER A 125 -5.03 -9.65 3.29
C SER A 125 -4.15 -10.05 2.11
N ARG A 126 -3.10 -9.25 1.80
CA ARG A 126 -2.14 -9.59 0.75
C ARG A 126 -1.39 -10.89 1.02
N LEU A 127 -1.00 -11.14 2.26
CA LEU A 127 -0.35 -12.41 2.64
C LEU A 127 -1.28 -13.61 2.47
N ALA A 128 -2.55 -13.50 2.85
CA ALA A 128 -3.51 -14.57 2.61
C ALA A 128 -3.63 -14.89 1.12
N ASP A 129 -3.74 -13.88 0.26
CA ASP A 129 -3.81 -14.08 -1.19
C ASP A 129 -2.54 -14.75 -1.74
N LEU A 130 -1.35 -14.32 -1.27
CA LEU A 130 -0.06 -14.89 -1.67
C LEU A 130 0.09 -16.35 -1.22
N TYR A 131 -0.24 -16.67 0.03
CA TYR A 131 -0.15 -18.05 0.54
C TYR A 131 -1.16 -18.98 -0.15
N SER A 132 -2.34 -18.48 -0.46
CA SER A 132 -3.34 -19.22 -1.24
C SER A 132 -2.80 -19.64 -2.61
N GLN A 133 -2.05 -18.75 -3.28
CA GLN A 133 -1.43 -19.06 -4.58
C GLN A 133 -0.28 -20.06 -4.48
N LEU A 134 0.38 -20.11 -3.32
CA LEU A 134 1.43 -21.08 -3.03
C LEU A 134 0.88 -22.43 -2.54
N ASN A 135 -0.44 -22.55 -2.37
CA ASN A 135 -1.11 -23.67 -1.70
C ASN A 135 -0.56 -23.93 -0.27
N ASP A 136 -0.16 -22.86 0.43
CA ASP A 136 0.24 -22.90 1.85
C ASP A 136 -0.99 -22.58 2.72
N GLU A 137 -1.85 -23.58 2.91
CA GLU A 137 -3.14 -23.45 3.61
C GLU A 137 -2.98 -22.98 5.07
N ASP A 138 -1.95 -23.47 5.77
CA ASP A 138 -1.67 -23.12 7.16
C ASP A 138 -1.34 -21.62 7.30
N SER A 139 -0.42 -21.12 6.47
CA SER A 139 -0.04 -19.70 6.51
C SER A 139 -1.16 -18.79 6.00
N GLU A 140 -1.94 -19.26 5.02
CA GLU A 140 -3.14 -18.57 4.54
C GLU A 140 -4.17 -18.39 5.67
N GLU A 141 -4.51 -19.46 6.39
CA GLU A 141 -5.50 -19.41 7.48
C GLU A 141 -5.07 -18.43 8.57
N VAL A 142 -3.80 -18.49 9.00
CA VAL A 142 -3.24 -17.55 9.98
C VAL A 142 -3.39 -16.09 9.50
N ALA A 143 -3.08 -15.82 8.24
CA ALA A 143 -3.19 -14.48 7.68
C ALA A 143 -4.66 -14.03 7.58
N ARG A 144 -5.59 -14.89 7.13
CA ARG A 144 -7.04 -14.60 7.06
C ARG A 144 -7.65 -14.34 8.43
N ARG A 145 -7.23 -15.08 9.45
CA ARG A 145 -7.68 -14.91 10.83
C ARG A 145 -7.23 -13.56 11.38
N ALA A 146 -5.96 -13.21 11.21
CA ALA A 146 -5.42 -11.92 11.64
C ALA A 146 -6.12 -10.74 10.94
N ALA A 147 -6.35 -10.84 9.62
CA ALA A 147 -7.12 -9.84 8.87
C ALA A 147 -8.55 -9.70 9.42
N SER A 148 -9.25 -10.82 9.64
CA SER A 148 -10.63 -10.81 10.15
C SER A 148 -10.74 -10.21 11.55
N GLN A 149 -9.78 -10.50 12.43
CA GLN A 149 -9.71 -9.88 13.76
C GLN A 149 -9.52 -8.36 13.66
N LEU A 150 -8.61 -7.89 12.80
CA LEU A 150 -8.40 -6.46 12.59
C LEU A 150 -9.63 -5.76 12.01
N THR A 151 -10.36 -6.40 11.09
CA THR A 151 -11.65 -5.90 10.59
C THR A 151 -12.67 -5.74 11.71
N GLN A 152 -12.75 -6.70 12.63
CA GLN A 152 -13.65 -6.64 13.80
C GLN A 152 -13.23 -5.54 14.77
N GLU A 153 -11.95 -5.47 15.13
CA GLU A 153 -11.43 -4.45 16.05
C GLU A 153 -11.59 -3.01 15.54
N MET A 154 -11.66 -2.82 14.22
CA MET A 154 -11.86 -1.52 13.58
C MET A 154 -13.31 -1.30 13.11
N GLU A 155 -14.22 -2.24 13.39
CA GLU A 155 -15.64 -2.18 13.02
C GLU A 155 -15.87 -1.88 11.53
N LEU A 156 -15.04 -2.45 10.64
CA LEU A 156 -15.08 -2.16 9.20
C LEU A 156 -16.19 -2.93 8.48
N PHE A 157 -17.44 -2.70 8.86
CA PHE A 157 -18.62 -3.34 8.28
C PHE A 157 -19.67 -2.31 7.91
N CYS A 158 -20.17 -2.40 6.68
CA CYS A 158 -21.30 -1.59 6.24
C CYS A 158 -22.53 -1.93 7.08
N ASN A 159 -23.11 -0.93 7.74
CA ASN A 159 -24.27 -1.12 8.61
C ASN A 159 -25.55 -1.55 7.87
N PHE A 160 -25.57 -1.50 6.53
CA PHE A 160 -26.74 -1.88 5.71
C PHE A 160 -26.62 -3.29 5.12
N CYS A 161 -25.52 -3.59 4.42
CA CYS A 161 -25.34 -4.88 3.75
C CYS A 161 -24.52 -5.89 4.58
N GLY A 162 -23.89 -5.47 5.67
CA GLY A 162 -23.02 -6.32 6.50
C GLY A 162 -21.70 -6.71 5.85
N GLN A 163 -21.42 -6.24 4.63
CA GLN A 163 -20.16 -6.50 3.95
C GLN A 163 -19.03 -5.65 4.54
N ARG A 164 -17.81 -6.19 4.46
CA ARG A 164 -16.60 -5.50 4.92
C ARG A 164 -16.26 -4.35 3.98
N TYR A 165 -15.68 -3.28 4.51
CA TYR A 165 -15.07 -2.21 3.71
C TYR A 165 -13.61 -1.96 4.09
N GLY A 166 -12.91 -1.12 3.34
CA GLY A 166 -11.51 -0.72 3.62
C GLY A 166 -10.44 -1.69 3.10
N ILE A 167 -10.84 -2.74 2.37
CA ILE A 167 -9.93 -3.62 1.63
C ILE A 167 -9.73 -3.12 0.20
N LYS A 168 -10.81 -2.68 -0.44
CA LYS A 168 -10.84 -2.10 -1.77
C LYS A 168 -11.32 -0.66 -1.68
N ASP A 169 -11.04 0.12 -2.71
CA ASP A 169 -11.56 1.47 -2.82
C ASP A 169 -13.05 1.37 -3.18
N GLU A 170 -13.88 1.69 -2.20
CA GLU A 170 -15.33 1.66 -2.27
C GLU A 170 -15.85 3.02 -1.84
N SER A 171 -16.86 3.54 -2.54
CA SER A 171 -17.52 4.76 -2.10
C SER A 171 -18.30 4.49 -0.82
N LEU A 172 -18.06 5.31 0.20
CA LEU A 172 -18.69 5.18 1.51
C LEU A 172 -19.46 6.45 1.88
N GLN A 173 -20.65 6.28 2.45
CA GLN A 173 -21.46 7.34 3.00
C GLN A 173 -21.52 7.21 4.52
N ALA A 174 -21.16 8.28 5.23
CA ALA A 174 -21.36 8.39 6.66
C ALA A 174 -22.64 9.20 6.96
N LEU A 175 -23.54 8.64 7.77
CA LEU A 175 -24.71 9.36 8.27
C LEU A 175 -24.36 10.22 9.49
N ARG A 176 -25.21 11.20 9.81
CA ARG A 176 -25.07 12.02 11.03
C ARG A 176 -25.07 11.21 12.33
N CYS A 177 -25.62 9.99 12.31
CA CYS A 177 -25.59 9.05 13.42
C CYS A 177 -24.30 8.19 13.49
N SER A 178 -23.25 8.56 12.75
CA SER A 178 -21.94 7.88 12.71
C SER A 178 -21.95 6.46 12.11
N HIS A 179 -23.06 6.02 11.53
CA HIS A 179 -23.10 4.78 10.74
C HIS A 179 -22.47 4.99 9.36
N VAL A 180 -21.71 3.98 8.90
CA VAL A 180 -21.01 4.00 7.62
C VAL A 180 -21.61 2.93 6.70
N PHE A 181 -21.84 3.30 5.45
CA PHE A 181 -22.47 2.45 4.44
C PHE A 181 -21.73 2.52 3.12
N HIS A 182 -21.84 1.48 2.29
CA HIS A 182 -21.52 1.59 0.88
C HIS A 182 -22.48 2.57 0.20
N GLU A 183 -21.92 3.55 -0.50
CA GLU A 183 -22.68 4.46 -1.36
C GLU A 183 -23.24 3.65 -2.54
N ARG A 184 -24.51 3.88 -2.88
CA ARG A 184 -25.21 3.20 -3.97
C ARG A 184 -25.03 3.92 -5.30
#